data_AF-A0A3S1KGQ7-F1
#
_entry.id   AF-A0A3S1KGQ7-F1
#
_cell.length_a   1.000
_cell.length_b   1.000
_cell.length_c   1.000
_cell.angle_alpha   90.00
_cell.angle_beta   90.00
_cell.angle_gamma   90.00
#
_symmetry.space_group_name_H-M   'P 1'
#
loop_
_entity.id
_entity.type
_entity.pdbx_description
1 polymer ?
#
loop_
_entity_poly.entity_id
_entity_poly.type
_entity_poly.pdbx_seq_one_letter_code
_entity_poly.pdbx_strand_id
1 'polypeptide(L)'
;LPGMAARRRGGVLNLSSVAGFVPGPYMALYFASKGFVRFFSEALHQELRRTGVTVTCVAPGPVSTEFLARSGAYQTVLFNILPKVDPEYVAECAWRGFKSGRRLVVPGISAKLAALAAALLPSAAMLPLVGRLQRGGNDPCPCGSGMKFKKCCGTRQIQLRRGPRGIIP
;
A
#
# COMPACT_ATOMS: atom_id res chain seq x y z
N LEU A 1 -17.36 20.07 1.95
CA LEU A 1 -17.05 20.45 0.55
C LEU A 1 -17.92 21.60 0.01
N PRO A 2 -19.26 21.57 0.13
CA PRO A 2 -20.12 22.62 -0.44
C PRO A 2 -19.72 24.05 -0.04
N GLY A 3 -19.44 24.28 1.24
CA GLY A 3 -18.98 25.60 1.72
C GLY A 3 -17.61 26.05 1.20
N MET A 4 -16.71 25.13 0.82
CA MET A 4 -15.43 25.45 0.17
C MET A 4 -15.62 25.83 -1.29
N ALA A 5 -16.52 25.13 -1.98
CA ALA A 5 -16.84 25.41 -3.38
C ALA A 5 -17.58 26.75 -3.51
N ALA A 6 -18.55 27.04 -2.63
CA ALA A 6 -19.29 28.30 -2.63
C ALA A 6 -18.37 29.53 -2.48
N ARG A 7 -17.38 29.46 -1.57
CA ARG A 7 -16.38 30.53 -1.38
C ARG A 7 -15.19 30.46 -2.36
N ARG A 8 -15.21 29.52 -3.31
CA ARG A 8 -14.16 29.25 -4.29
C ARG A 8 -12.74 29.13 -3.72
N ARG A 9 -12.63 28.63 -2.48
CA ARG A 9 -11.36 28.54 -1.75
C ARG A 9 -11.39 27.46 -0.68
N GLY A 10 -10.35 26.64 -0.68
CA GLY A 10 -10.06 25.66 0.37
C GLY A 10 -9.43 24.41 -0.19
N GLY A 11 -9.27 23.40 0.66
CA GLY A 11 -8.89 22.09 0.19
C GLY A 11 -8.95 21.01 1.26
N VAL A 12 -8.82 19.77 0.79
CA VAL A 12 -8.78 18.58 1.63
C VAL A 12 -7.48 17.83 1.36
N LEU A 13 -6.81 17.40 2.42
CA LEU A 13 -5.64 16.53 2.35
C LEU A 13 -6.02 15.18 2.94
N ASN A 14 -6.02 14.14 2.12
CA ASN A 14 -6.38 12.77 2.50
C ASN A 14 -5.13 11.90 2.56
N LEU A 15 -5.05 11.03 3.58
CA LEU A 15 -3.90 10.16 3.82
C LEU A 15 -4.16 8.71 3.37
N SER A 16 -3.56 8.33 2.25
CA SER A 16 -3.50 6.97 1.73
C SER A 16 -2.17 6.29 2.17
N SER A 17 -1.62 5.40 1.35
CA SER A 17 -0.37 4.68 1.53
C SER A 17 0.10 4.14 0.18
N VAL A 18 1.39 3.83 0.05
CA VAL A 18 1.91 3.04 -1.09
C VAL A 18 1.20 1.68 -1.24
N ALA A 19 0.60 1.14 -0.17
CA ALA A 19 -0.26 -0.03 -0.21
C ALA A 19 -1.52 0.18 -1.06
N GLY A 20 -2.00 1.41 -1.24
CA GLY A 20 -3.16 1.73 -2.06
C GLY A 20 -2.92 1.65 -3.58
N PHE A 21 -1.72 1.25 -4.01
CA PHE A 21 -1.39 1.08 -5.43
C PHE A 21 -1.55 -0.35 -5.94
N VAL A 22 -1.59 -1.33 -5.04
CA VAL A 22 -1.65 -2.76 -5.38
C VAL A 22 -2.64 -3.48 -4.46
N PRO A 23 -3.13 -4.66 -4.84
CA PRO A 23 -3.77 -5.56 -3.89
C PRO A 23 -2.72 -6.19 -2.95
N GLY A 24 -3.06 -6.31 -1.67
CA GLY A 24 -2.17 -6.87 -0.65
C GLY A 24 -2.75 -8.07 0.08
N PRO A 25 -2.39 -9.31 -0.30
CA PRO A 25 -2.76 -10.52 0.44
C PRO A 25 -2.32 -10.46 1.91
N TYR A 26 -3.08 -11.12 2.81
CA TYR A 26 -2.91 -11.11 4.29
C TYR A 26 -3.17 -9.78 4.98
N MET A 27 -3.22 -8.67 4.24
CA MET A 27 -3.62 -7.34 4.71
C MET A 27 -4.70 -6.73 3.79
N ALA A 28 -5.60 -7.58 3.28
CA ALA A 28 -6.51 -7.22 2.19
C ALA A 28 -7.36 -5.97 2.51
N LEU A 29 -7.92 -5.91 3.72
CA LEU A 29 -8.73 -4.76 4.15
C LEU A 29 -7.92 -3.46 4.23
N TYR A 30 -6.68 -3.53 4.73
CA TYR A 30 -5.79 -2.36 4.78
C TYR A 30 -5.45 -1.86 3.38
N PHE A 31 -5.02 -2.73 2.47
CA PHE A 31 -4.69 -2.33 1.10
C PHE A 31 -5.92 -1.79 0.36
N ALA A 32 -7.08 -2.44 0.50
CA ALA A 32 -8.34 -2.01 -0.11
C ALA A 32 -8.78 -0.63 0.40
N SER A 33 -8.76 -0.40 1.72
CA SER A 33 -9.13 0.90 2.30
C SER A 33 -8.20 2.02 1.84
N LYS A 34 -6.89 1.78 1.74
CA LYS A 34 -5.94 2.77 1.22
C LYS A 34 -6.11 3.01 -0.28
N GLY A 35 -6.46 1.96 -1.05
CA GLY A 35 -6.87 2.07 -2.44
C GLY A 35 -8.12 2.94 -2.62
N PHE A 36 -9.15 2.73 -1.79
CA PHE A 36 -10.35 3.58 -1.78
C PHE A 36 -10.01 5.04 -1.55
N VAL A 37 -9.26 5.36 -0.50
CA VAL A 37 -8.87 6.77 -0.19
C VAL A 37 -8.14 7.40 -1.37
N ARG A 38 -7.26 6.65 -2.04
CA ARG A 38 -6.54 7.13 -3.21
C ARG A 38 -7.49 7.44 -4.36
N PHE A 39 -8.27 6.47 -4.82
CA PHE A 39 -9.17 6.65 -5.96
C PHE A 39 -10.23 7.72 -5.69
N PHE A 40 -10.83 7.72 -4.50
CA PHE A 40 -11.78 8.73 -4.07
C PHE A 40 -11.18 10.14 -4.13
N SER A 41 -9.96 10.32 -3.60
CA SER A 41 -9.29 11.63 -3.60
C SER A 41 -8.90 12.09 -5.00
N GLU A 42 -8.41 11.17 -5.85
CA GLU A 42 -8.04 11.48 -7.23
C GLU A 42 -9.26 11.86 -8.08
N ALA A 43 -10.39 11.18 -7.90
CA ALA A 43 -11.65 11.51 -8.57
C ALA A 43 -12.18 12.89 -8.12
N LEU A 44 -12.27 13.13 -6.80
CA LEU A 44 -12.71 14.42 -6.26
C LEU A 44 -11.80 15.58 -6.70
N HIS A 45 -10.49 15.37 -6.77
CA HIS A 45 -9.57 16.38 -7.29
C HIS A 45 -9.95 16.81 -8.71
N GLN A 46 -10.28 15.84 -9.57
CA GLN A 46 -10.68 16.09 -10.95
C GLN A 46 -12.04 16.79 -11.03
N GLU A 47 -13.03 16.32 -10.28
CA GLU A 47 -14.37 16.91 -10.21
C GLU A 47 -14.34 18.38 -9.75
N LEU A 48 -13.43 18.71 -8.83
CA LEU A 48 -13.33 20.04 -8.22
C LEU A 48 -12.37 21.00 -8.93
N ARG A 49 -11.69 20.57 -10.02
CA ARG A 49 -10.63 21.33 -10.71
C ARG A 49 -10.98 22.79 -11.06
N ARG A 50 -12.27 23.08 -11.30
CA ARG A 50 -12.76 24.43 -11.69
C ARG A 50 -13.41 25.22 -10.53
N THR A 51 -13.45 24.67 -9.33
CA THR A 51 -14.16 25.25 -8.18
C THR A 51 -13.28 26.12 -7.28
N GLY A 52 -11.96 26.10 -7.44
CA GLY A 52 -11.03 26.75 -6.51
C GLY A 52 -10.77 25.96 -5.22
N VAL A 53 -11.25 24.70 -5.16
CA VAL A 53 -10.99 23.76 -4.08
C VAL A 53 -10.03 22.68 -4.58
N THR A 54 -8.96 22.42 -3.82
CA THR A 54 -8.03 21.32 -4.11
C THR A 54 -8.29 20.11 -3.23
N VAL A 55 -8.14 18.91 -3.78
CA VAL A 55 -8.07 17.66 -3.01
C VAL A 55 -6.72 17.02 -3.29
N THR A 56 -5.93 16.77 -2.25
CA THR A 56 -4.60 16.17 -2.38
C THR A 56 -4.56 14.84 -1.65
N CYS A 57 -4.20 13.77 -2.35
CA CYS A 57 -3.93 12.48 -1.75
C CYS A 57 -2.44 12.37 -1.40
N VAL A 58 -2.11 12.01 -0.17
CA VAL A 58 -0.75 11.73 0.27
C VAL A 58 -0.62 10.23 0.49
N ALA A 59 0.30 9.58 -0.21
CA ALA A 59 0.50 8.14 -0.14
C ALA A 59 1.95 7.81 0.24
N PRO A 60 2.27 7.83 1.55
CA PRO A 60 3.63 7.52 2.03
C PRO A 60 3.94 6.02 1.97
N GLY A 61 5.23 5.73 1.87
CA GLY A 61 5.79 4.42 2.20
C GLY A 61 5.79 4.16 3.72
N PRO A 62 6.56 3.17 4.21
CA PRO A 62 6.74 2.97 5.64
C PRO A 62 7.30 4.23 6.31
N VAL A 63 6.61 4.71 7.33
CA VAL A 63 7.04 5.88 8.13
C VAL A 63 7.47 5.39 9.50
N SER A 64 8.57 5.93 10.03
CA SER A 64 9.05 5.64 11.38
C SER A 64 8.08 6.20 12.44
N THR A 65 7.01 5.46 12.73
CA THR A 65 5.98 5.86 13.70
C THR A 65 5.56 4.67 14.56
N GLU A 66 4.95 4.97 15.71
CA GLU A 66 4.30 3.99 16.60
C GLU A 66 3.26 3.11 15.88
N PHE A 67 2.69 3.56 14.75
CA PHE A 67 1.79 2.76 13.91
C PHE A 67 2.48 1.50 13.37
N LEU A 68 3.77 1.59 12.99
CA LEU A 68 4.53 0.43 12.52
C LEU A 68 4.81 -0.55 13.68
N ALA A 69 5.01 -0.04 14.89
CA ALA A 69 5.21 -0.84 16.10
C ALA A 69 3.95 -1.59 16.55
N ARG A 70 2.77 -0.96 16.43
CA ARG A 70 1.50 -1.53 16.92
C ARG A 70 0.71 -2.33 15.89
N SER A 71 0.95 -2.17 14.59
CA SER A 71 0.18 -2.84 13.53
C SER A 71 0.56 -4.31 13.28
N GLY A 72 1.56 -4.85 13.99
CA GLY A 72 2.11 -6.19 13.71
C GLY A 72 2.89 -6.26 12.39
N ALA A 73 3.01 -5.15 11.65
CA ALA A 73 3.72 -5.05 10.39
C ALA A 73 5.25 -5.31 10.51
N TYR A 74 5.80 -5.32 11.72
CA TYR A 74 7.17 -5.80 12.01
C TYR A 74 7.43 -7.24 11.52
N GLN A 75 6.38 -8.07 11.42
CA GLN A 75 6.48 -9.45 10.94
C GLN A 75 6.57 -9.54 9.40
N THR A 76 6.29 -8.45 8.69
CA THR A 76 6.19 -8.43 7.23
C THR A 76 7.47 -7.87 6.61
N VAL A 77 8.14 -8.70 5.81
CA VAL A 77 9.45 -8.41 5.17
C VAL A 77 9.40 -7.13 4.33
N LEU A 78 8.26 -6.84 3.72
CA LEU A 78 8.04 -5.65 2.89
C LEU A 78 8.37 -4.33 3.62
N PHE A 79 8.00 -4.22 4.90
CA PHE A 79 8.19 -2.99 5.67
C PHE A 79 9.60 -2.85 6.28
N ASN A 80 10.39 -3.93 6.30
CA ASN A 80 11.79 -3.92 6.73
C ASN A 80 12.78 -3.64 5.59
N ILE A 81 12.41 -3.95 4.33
CA ILE A 81 13.26 -3.71 3.16
C ILE A 81 13.15 -2.27 2.64
N LEU A 82 11.96 -1.66 2.74
CA LEU A 82 11.77 -0.30 2.28
C LEU A 82 12.37 0.69 3.29
N PRO A 83 13.20 1.66 2.85
CA PRO A 83 13.77 2.65 3.75
C PRO A 83 12.64 3.44 4.40
N LYS A 84 12.66 3.49 5.72
CA LYS A 84 11.67 4.24 6.50
C LYS A 84 11.87 5.72 6.24
N VAL A 85 10.77 6.42 6.01
CA VAL A 85 10.77 7.85 5.79
C VAL A 85 10.45 8.55 7.12
N ASP A 86 11.11 9.67 7.33
CA ASP A 86 10.92 10.54 8.49
C ASP A 86 9.52 11.21 8.46
N PRO A 87 8.78 11.22 9.59
CA PRO A 87 7.43 11.82 9.66
C PRO A 87 7.39 13.30 9.28
N GLU A 88 8.39 14.08 9.70
CA GLU A 88 8.52 15.51 9.43
C GLU A 88 8.73 15.74 7.94
N TYR A 89 9.56 14.92 7.29
CA TYR A 89 9.70 14.93 5.84
C TYR A 89 8.40 14.60 5.10
N VAL A 90 7.63 13.62 5.59
CA VAL A 90 6.31 13.28 5.02
C VAL A 90 5.36 14.46 5.15
N ALA A 91 5.31 15.10 6.31
CA ALA A 91 4.47 16.28 6.58
C ALA A 91 4.86 17.46 5.68
N GLU A 92 6.16 17.73 5.51
CA GLU A 92 6.66 18.79 4.63
C GLU A 92 6.27 18.53 3.17
N CYS A 93 6.48 17.31 2.67
CA CYS A 93 6.09 16.91 1.32
C CYS A 93 4.57 17.04 1.10
N ALA A 94 3.79 16.56 2.07
CA ALA A 94 2.33 16.64 2.06
C ALA A 94 1.85 18.09 1.97
N TRP A 95 2.40 18.96 2.83
CA TRP A 95 2.04 20.37 2.90
C TRP A 95 2.42 21.13 1.62
N ARG A 96 3.64 20.94 1.11
CA ARG A 96 4.09 21.55 -0.15
C ARG A 96 3.25 21.09 -1.34
N GLY A 97 2.93 19.80 -1.40
CA GLY A 97 2.08 19.23 -2.43
C GLY A 97 0.66 19.79 -2.37
N PHE A 98 0.08 19.91 -1.18
CA PHE A 98 -1.23 20.51 -0.97
C PHE A 98 -1.27 21.99 -1.39
N LYS A 99 -0.31 22.80 -0.94
CA LYS A 99 -0.22 24.22 -1.32
C LYS A 99 -0.09 24.43 -2.83
N SER A 100 0.60 23.53 -3.51
CA SER A 100 0.76 23.58 -4.98
C SER A 100 -0.39 22.94 -5.74
N GLY A 101 -1.47 22.53 -5.06
CA GLY A 101 -2.64 21.94 -5.68
C GLY A 101 -2.36 20.59 -6.36
N ARG A 102 -1.37 19.82 -5.87
CA ARG A 102 -1.07 18.50 -6.45
C ARG A 102 -2.19 17.53 -6.12
N ARG A 103 -2.58 16.73 -7.12
CA ARG A 103 -3.53 15.62 -6.96
C ARG A 103 -2.99 14.51 -6.05
N LEU A 104 -1.73 14.12 -6.24
CA LEU A 104 -1.09 12.99 -5.56
C LEU A 104 0.32 13.36 -5.12
N VAL A 105 0.66 13.02 -3.88
CA VAL A 105 1.98 13.20 -3.28
C VAL A 105 2.47 11.84 -2.76
N VAL A 106 3.62 11.40 -3.26
CA VAL A 106 4.26 10.14 -2.83
C VAL A 106 5.64 10.49 -2.26
N PRO A 107 5.77 10.65 -0.93
CA PRO A 107 7.05 10.95 -0.28
C PRO A 107 8.04 9.78 -0.38
N GLY A 108 9.29 10.07 -0.75
CA GLY A 108 10.39 9.09 -0.84
C GLY A 108 10.52 8.40 -2.21
N ILE A 109 11.76 8.14 -2.62
CA ILE A 109 12.08 7.51 -3.91
C ILE A 109 11.59 6.06 -3.96
N SER A 110 11.76 5.31 -2.86
CA SER A 110 11.31 3.92 -2.74
C SER A 110 9.80 3.77 -2.95
N ALA A 111 9.00 4.66 -2.35
CA ALA A 111 7.54 4.68 -2.51
C ALA A 111 7.14 5.06 -3.95
N LYS A 112 7.85 5.99 -4.59
CA LYS A 112 7.62 6.33 -6.01
C LYS A 112 7.93 5.16 -6.94
N LEU A 113 9.03 4.44 -6.70
CA LEU A 113 9.40 3.26 -7.47
C LEU A 113 8.38 2.13 -7.28
N ALA A 114 7.90 1.91 -6.06
CA ALA A 114 6.84 0.93 -5.79
C ALA A 114 5.53 1.30 -6.49
N ALA A 115 5.15 2.58 -6.49
CA ALA A 115 3.98 3.07 -7.23
C ALA A 115 4.13 2.89 -8.75
N LEU A 116 5.34 3.11 -9.30
CA LEU A 116 5.63 2.87 -10.71
C LEU A 116 5.57 1.38 -11.05
N ALA A 117 6.20 0.53 -10.25
CA ALA A 117 6.15 -0.92 -10.43
C ALA A 117 4.70 -1.43 -10.38
N ALA A 118 3.88 -0.90 -9.48
CA ALA A 118 2.45 -1.21 -9.40
C ALA A 118 1.67 -0.84 -10.67
N ALA A 119 2.07 0.21 -11.36
CA ALA A 119 1.44 0.64 -12.62
C ALA A 119 1.88 -0.21 -13.83
N LEU A 120 3.08 -0.79 -13.78
CA LEU A 120 3.67 -1.53 -14.91
C LEU A 120 3.48 -3.05 -14.81
N LEU A 121 3.46 -3.61 -13.60
CA LEU A 121 3.37 -5.06 -13.42
C LEU A 121 1.91 -5.53 -13.38
N PRO A 122 1.54 -6.56 -14.17
CA PRO A 122 0.23 -7.17 -14.08
C PRO A 122 -0.07 -7.69 -12.68
N SER A 123 -1.33 -7.55 -12.24
CA SER A 123 -1.76 -7.99 -10.90
C SER A 123 -1.48 -9.47 -10.65
N ALA A 124 -1.57 -10.32 -11.68
CA ALA A 124 -1.25 -11.75 -11.59
C ALA A 124 0.21 -12.03 -11.16
N ALA A 125 1.16 -11.18 -11.56
CA ALA A 125 2.56 -11.27 -11.14
C ALA A 125 2.80 -10.59 -9.78
N MET A 126 2.12 -9.48 -9.51
CA MET A 126 2.28 -8.71 -8.28
C MET A 126 1.73 -9.43 -7.05
N LEU A 127 0.57 -10.05 -7.14
CA LEU A 127 -0.11 -10.75 -6.03
C LEU A 127 0.76 -11.81 -5.33
N PRO A 128 1.39 -12.78 -6.04
CA PRO A 128 2.25 -13.77 -5.37
C PRO A 128 3.51 -13.14 -4.78
N LEU A 129 4.07 -12.08 -5.40
CA LEU A 129 5.23 -11.38 -4.87
C LEU A 129 4.91 -10.67 -3.56
N VAL A 130 3.89 -9.80 -3.57
CA VAL A 130 3.42 -9.08 -2.39
C VAL A 130 2.97 -10.05 -1.30
N GLY A 131 2.33 -11.16 -1.68
CA GLY A 131 1.95 -12.21 -0.74
C GLY A 131 3.17 -12.86 -0.06
N ARG A 132 4.25 -13.17 -0.80
CA ARG A 132 5.47 -13.71 -0.19
C ARG A 132 6.15 -12.73 0.75
N LEU A 133 6.14 -11.44 0.42
CA LEU A 133 6.76 -10.40 1.24
C LEU A 133 5.95 -10.08 2.51
N GLN A 134 4.63 -10.27 2.48
CA GLN A 134 3.76 -10.02 3.62
C GLN A 134 3.58 -11.23 4.54
N ARG A 135 3.75 -12.46 4.05
CA ARG A 135 3.54 -13.65 4.87
C ARG A 135 4.77 -13.98 5.71
N GLY A 136 4.64 -13.90 7.03
CA GLY A 136 5.59 -14.42 7.99
C GLY A 136 5.54 -15.94 8.10
N GLY A 137 6.69 -16.59 8.34
CA GLY A 137 6.73 -18.05 8.52
C GLY A 137 5.94 -18.55 9.74
N ASN A 138 5.71 -17.69 10.72
CA ASN A 138 4.96 -17.99 11.94
C ASN A 138 3.46 -17.69 11.84
N ASP A 139 2.99 -17.10 10.73
CA ASP A 139 1.58 -16.80 10.54
C ASP A 139 0.73 -18.07 10.49
N PRO A 140 -0.55 -18.03 10.89
CA PRO A 140 -1.48 -19.14 10.73
C PRO A 140 -1.54 -19.62 9.28
N CYS A 141 -1.52 -20.94 9.09
CA CYS A 141 -1.60 -21.52 7.76
C CYS A 141 -3.02 -21.33 7.17
N PRO A 142 -3.15 -20.81 5.94
CA PRO A 142 -4.46 -20.50 5.36
C PRO A 142 -5.29 -21.73 4.97
N CYS A 143 -4.71 -22.94 4.97
CA CYS A 143 -5.44 -24.16 4.65
C CYS A 143 -6.35 -24.66 5.80
N GLY A 144 -6.45 -23.91 6.90
CA GLY A 144 -7.30 -24.26 8.04
C GLY A 144 -6.70 -25.33 8.98
N SER A 145 -5.45 -25.75 8.78
CA SER A 145 -4.85 -26.84 9.55
C SER A 145 -4.52 -26.51 11.02
N GLY A 146 -4.78 -25.28 11.49
CA GLY A 146 -4.38 -24.80 12.82
C GLY A 146 -2.86 -24.69 13.06
N MET A 147 -2.04 -25.01 12.07
CA MET A 147 -0.57 -24.98 12.17
C MET A 147 0.02 -23.65 11.68
N LYS A 148 1.26 -23.36 12.07
CA LYS A 148 2.05 -22.25 11.49
C LYS A 148 2.40 -22.55 10.04
N PHE A 149 2.42 -21.53 9.18
CA PHE A 149 2.68 -21.67 7.74
C PHE A 149 3.97 -22.45 7.44
N LYS A 150 5.09 -22.13 8.10
CA LYS A 150 6.39 -22.80 7.89
C LYS A 150 6.39 -24.29 8.21
N LYS A 151 5.46 -24.77 9.04
CA LYS A 151 5.29 -26.17 9.44
C LYS A 151 4.23 -26.92 8.61
N CYS A 152 3.58 -26.24 7.67
CA CYS A 152 2.50 -26.81 6.87
C CYS A 152 2.69 -26.49 5.37
N CYS A 153 1.90 -25.58 4.79
CA CYS A 153 1.99 -25.25 3.37
C CYS A 153 3.35 -24.66 2.97
N GLY A 154 4.07 -24.00 3.88
CA GLY A 154 5.43 -23.52 3.65
C GLY A 154 6.44 -24.67 3.45
N THR A 155 6.20 -25.83 4.06
CA THR A 155 7.01 -27.04 3.88
C THR A 155 6.57 -27.83 2.63
N ARG A 156 5.26 -27.91 2.35
CA ARG A 156 4.72 -28.56 1.14
C ARG A 156 5.15 -27.87 -0.17
N GLN A 157 5.32 -26.54 -0.17
CA GLN A 157 5.87 -25.82 -1.33
C GLN A 157 7.33 -26.20 -1.66
N ILE A 158 8.11 -26.67 -0.67
CA ILE A 158 9.48 -27.16 -0.88
C ILE A 158 9.46 -28.58 -1.47
N GLN A 159 8.54 -29.45 -1.03
CA GLN A 159 8.38 -30.80 -1.57
C GLN A 159 7.86 -30.80 -3.02
N LEU A 160 6.88 -29.98 -3.37
CA LEU A 160 6.39 -29.86 -4.75
C LEU A 160 7.43 -29.27 -5.73
N ARG A 161 8.45 -28.57 -5.23
CA ARG A 161 9.60 -28.09 -6.02
C ARG A 161 10.74 -29.09 -6.12
N ARG A 162 10.75 -30.15 -5.31
CA ARG A 162 11.80 -31.19 -5.25
C ARG A 162 11.32 -32.58 -5.71
N GLY A 163 10.02 -32.80 -5.88
CA GLY A 163 9.49 -34.02 -6.48
C GLY A 163 9.69 -34.01 -8.00
N PRO A 164 9.94 -35.18 -8.63
CA PRO A 164 10.02 -35.26 -10.08
C PRO A 164 8.72 -34.71 -10.66
N ARG A 165 8.80 -33.93 -11.74
CA ARG A 165 7.63 -33.50 -12.51
C ARG A 165 6.97 -34.77 -13.06
N GLY A 166 6.07 -35.35 -12.27
CA GLY A 166 5.22 -36.45 -12.68
C GLY A 166 4.27 -35.92 -13.73
N ILE A 167 4.54 -36.33 -14.96
CA ILE A 167 3.63 -36.31 -16.10
C ILE A 167 2.28 -36.86 -15.63
N ILE A 168 1.19 -36.13 -15.89
CA ILE A 168 -0.16 -36.66 -15.76
C ILE A 168 -0.69 -36.81 -17.20
N PRO A 169 -1.28 -37.97 -17.55
CA PRO A 169 -1.73 -38.32 -18.90
C PRO A 169 -2.83 -37.41 -19.46
#